data_AF-I1BNY8-F1
#
_entry.id   AF-I1BNY8-F1
#
_cell.length_a   1.000
_cell.length_b   1.000
_cell.length_c   1.000
_cell.angle_alpha   90.00
_cell.angle_beta   90.00
_cell.angle_gamma   90.00
#
_symmetry.space_group_name_H-M   'P 1'
#
loop_
_entity.id
_entity.type
_entity.pdbx_description
1 polymer ?
#
loop_
_entity_poly.entity_id
_entity_poly.type
_entity_poly.pdbx_seq_one_letter_code
_entity_poly.pdbx_strand_id
1 'polypeptide(L)'
;MEEYASSVDIFKDQQELDDRIQLESFILQASVNATLIIITLLIFCILRSKYPNIYESKRTSCKSNCTQKPEPLKCGWFHWIKTIVKTKDDVLLQYTNFDAFTFIYYLRTLRKLTMILTLICITILLPVNIAATYNTGKWPPTPGLGFLTLSAINYPNQSSYNDVWYWCPTIASWLFSVIVVGQMMHSSNRFLRLREKYHTTFERSLSKIEDLVSRTLLIRVDKAVISQEDDKIKYLIDHFSNVTCQHIVLGRYNEHIGYLIKDYQKIIKKTEAALFIL
;
A
#
# COMPACT_ATOMS: atom_id res chain seq x y z
N MET A 1 6.27 -41.79 41.91
CA MET A 1 7.03 -41.63 40.65
C MET A 1 6.20 -42.01 39.43
N GLU A 2 5.37 -43.06 39.47
CA GLU A 2 4.46 -43.42 38.37
C GLU A 2 3.43 -42.33 38.01
N GLU A 3 2.84 -41.67 39.00
CA GLU A 3 1.84 -40.61 38.76
C GLU A 3 2.44 -39.39 38.03
N TYR A 4 3.69 -39.05 38.33
CA TYR A 4 4.42 -37.99 37.63
C TYR A 4 4.76 -38.39 36.19
N ALA A 5 5.21 -39.61 35.94
CA ALA A 5 5.49 -40.11 34.59
C ALA A 5 4.22 -40.12 33.72
N SER A 6 3.10 -40.58 34.29
CA SER A 6 1.80 -40.58 33.61
C SER A 6 1.33 -39.17 33.27
N SER A 7 1.50 -38.20 34.18
CA SER A 7 1.13 -36.80 33.89
C SER A 7 1.94 -36.21 32.73
N VAL A 8 3.25 -36.48 32.67
CA VAL A 8 4.14 -35.98 31.62
C VAL A 8 3.77 -36.54 30.25
N ASP A 9 3.37 -37.81 30.19
CA ASP A 9 2.97 -38.43 28.93
C ASP A 9 1.61 -37.91 28.43
N ILE A 10 0.67 -37.63 29.35
CA ILE A 10 -0.61 -36.96 29.01
C ILE A 10 -0.36 -35.57 28.41
N PHE A 11 0.55 -34.78 28.98
CA PHE A 11 0.86 -33.44 28.44
C PHE A 11 1.50 -33.50 27.05
N LYS A 12 2.33 -34.51 26.77
CA LYS A 12 2.92 -34.69 25.43
C LYS A 12 1.87 -35.07 24.39
N ASP A 13 0.96 -35.99 24.73
CA ASP A 13 -0.14 -36.38 23.83
C ASP A 13 -1.07 -35.19 23.54
N GLN A 14 -1.36 -34.36 24.54
CA GLN A 14 -2.10 -33.11 24.35
C GLN A 14 -1.38 -32.15 23.39
N GLN A 15 -0.06 -31.97 23.56
CA GLN A 15 0.73 -31.11 22.68
C GLN A 15 0.78 -31.61 21.23
N GLU A 16 0.92 -32.93 21.01
CA GLU A 16 0.91 -33.51 19.66
C GLU A 16 -0.47 -33.41 18.98
N LEU A 17 -1.57 -33.49 19.75
CA LEU A 17 -2.92 -33.26 19.24
C LEU A 17 -3.15 -31.79 18.87
N ASP A 18 -2.71 -30.85 19.70
CA ASP A 18 -2.83 -29.41 19.43
C ASP A 18 -2.04 -29.00 18.18
N ASP A 19 -0.82 -29.51 18.00
CA ASP A 19 0.01 -29.23 16.82
C ASP A 19 -0.66 -29.73 15.52
N ARG A 20 -1.31 -30.90 15.57
CA ARG A 20 -2.11 -31.43 14.44
C ARG A 20 -3.31 -30.55 14.12
N ILE A 21 -4.08 -30.18 15.14
CA ILE A 21 -5.27 -29.33 14.98
C ILE A 21 -4.88 -27.96 14.40
N GLN A 22 -3.74 -27.40 14.84
CA GLN A 22 -3.21 -26.13 14.32
C GLN A 22 -2.85 -26.24 12.83
N LEU A 23 -2.19 -27.32 12.42
CA LEU A 23 -1.82 -27.55 11.02
C LEU A 23 -3.06 -27.68 10.13
N GLU A 24 -4.02 -28.52 10.53
CA GLU A 24 -5.29 -28.69 9.83
C GLU A 24 -6.05 -27.34 9.72
N SER A 25 -6.10 -26.58 10.82
CA SER A 25 -6.73 -25.25 10.83
C SER A 25 -6.05 -24.28 9.88
N PHE A 26 -4.72 -24.29 9.80
CA PHE A 26 -3.96 -23.45 8.88
C PHE A 26 -4.25 -23.81 7.42
N ILE A 27 -4.27 -25.09 7.07
CA ILE A 27 -4.59 -25.55 5.70
C ILE A 27 -6.02 -25.16 5.33
N LEU A 28 -6.98 -25.36 6.23
CA LEU A 28 -8.37 -24.96 6.03
C LEU A 28 -8.47 -23.45 5.77
N GLN A 29 -7.85 -22.62 6.62
CA GLN A 29 -7.87 -21.16 6.43
C GLN A 29 -7.21 -20.72 5.11
N ALA A 30 -6.07 -21.32 4.76
CA ALA A 30 -5.37 -21.03 3.51
C ALA A 30 -6.25 -21.39 2.29
N SER A 31 -6.91 -22.55 2.33
CA SER A 31 -7.79 -23.01 1.25
C SER A 31 -9.02 -22.14 1.06
N VAL A 32 -9.67 -21.72 2.15
CA VAL A 32 -10.85 -20.84 2.12
C VAL A 32 -10.47 -19.48 1.54
N ASN A 33 -9.39 -18.88 2.03
CA ASN A 33 -8.92 -17.59 1.54
C ASN A 33 -8.49 -17.65 0.07
N ALA A 34 -7.77 -18.70 -0.34
CA ALA A 34 -7.38 -18.90 -1.74
C ALA A 34 -8.60 -19.03 -2.65
N THR A 35 -9.62 -19.78 -2.21
CA THR A 35 -10.88 -19.94 -2.95
C THR A 35 -11.61 -18.60 -3.11
N LEU A 36 -11.72 -17.82 -2.04
CA LEU A 36 -12.31 -16.49 -2.09
C LEU A 36 -11.56 -15.57 -3.06
N ILE A 37 -10.22 -15.56 -3.02
CA ILE A 37 -9.39 -14.77 -3.94
C ILE A 37 -9.68 -15.15 -5.39
N ILE A 38 -9.74 -16.44 -5.71
CA ILE A 38 -10.01 -16.93 -7.07
C ILE A 38 -11.41 -16.51 -7.52
N ILE A 39 -12.43 -16.69 -6.69
CA ILE A 39 -13.82 -16.31 -7.01
C ILE A 39 -13.91 -14.80 -7.24
N THR A 40 -13.35 -13.99 -6.35
CA THR A 40 -13.37 -12.52 -6.49
C THR A 40 -12.61 -12.07 -7.73
N LEU A 41 -11.47 -12.69 -8.07
CA LEU A 41 -10.73 -12.39 -9.29
C LEU A 41 -11.53 -12.75 -10.55
N LEU A 42 -12.24 -13.88 -10.54
CA LEU A 42 -13.11 -14.27 -11.66
C LEU A 42 -14.26 -13.27 -11.85
N ILE A 43 -14.95 -12.92 -10.76
CA ILE A 43 -16.01 -11.90 -10.78
C ILE A 43 -15.46 -10.59 -11.32
N PHE A 44 -14.30 -10.14 -10.83
CA PHE A 44 -13.65 -8.92 -11.30
C PHE A 44 -13.31 -8.97 -12.79
N CYS A 45 -12.78 -10.08 -13.29
CA CYS A 45 -12.48 -10.25 -14.72
C CYS A 45 -13.76 -10.15 -15.58
N ILE A 46 -14.87 -10.76 -15.16
CA ILE A 46 -16.16 -10.68 -15.85
C ILE A 46 -16.71 -9.26 -15.82
N LEU A 47 -16.70 -8.62 -14.64
CA LEU A 47 -17.28 -7.29 -14.43
C LEU A 47 -16.50 -6.21 -15.18
N ARG A 48 -15.17 -6.34 -15.22
CA ARG A 48 -14.28 -5.49 -16.01
C ARG A 48 -14.59 -5.59 -17.51
N SER A 49 -14.79 -6.79 -18.03
CA SER A 49 -15.12 -6.99 -19.46
C SER A 49 -16.51 -6.46 -19.80
N LYS A 50 -17.48 -6.57 -18.88
CA LYS A 50 -18.87 -6.17 -19.10
C LYS A 50 -19.10 -4.66 -18.96
N TYR A 51 -18.36 -3.97 -18.08
CA TYR A 51 -18.56 -2.56 -17.77
C TYR A 51 -17.29 -1.70 -17.95
N PRO A 52 -16.74 -1.59 -19.17
CA PRO A 52 -15.51 -0.82 -19.42
C PRO A 52 -15.66 0.67 -19.09
N ASN A 53 -16.87 1.23 -19.15
CA ASN A 53 -17.10 2.65 -18.80
C ASN A 53 -16.83 2.97 -17.33
N ILE A 54 -17.01 2.00 -16.43
CA ILE A 54 -16.75 2.16 -14.99
C ILE A 54 -15.29 1.88 -14.69
N TYR A 55 -14.77 0.74 -15.21
CA TYR A 55 -13.42 0.27 -14.89
C TYR A 55 -12.30 0.94 -15.71
N GLU A 56 -12.63 1.50 -16.88
CA GLU A 56 -11.73 2.27 -17.74
C GLU A 56 -12.20 3.74 -17.87
N SER A 57 -12.81 4.31 -16.83
CA SER A 57 -13.34 5.68 -16.85
C SER A 57 -12.29 6.72 -17.31
N LYS A 58 -11.02 6.62 -16.88
CA LYS A 58 -9.94 7.51 -17.34
C LYS A 58 -9.69 7.43 -18.85
N ARG A 59 -9.95 6.27 -19.47
CA ARG A 59 -9.86 6.07 -20.93
C ARG A 59 -11.08 6.63 -21.65
N THR A 60 -12.28 6.45 -21.08
CA THR A 60 -13.55 6.92 -21.67
C THR A 60 -13.74 8.44 -21.50
N SER A 61 -13.24 9.02 -20.42
CA SER A 61 -13.32 10.46 -20.13
C SER A 61 -12.30 11.30 -20.92
N CYS A 62 -11.21 10.70 -21.44
CA CYS A 62 -10.33 11.38 -22.39
C CYS A 62 -11.01 11.43 -23.78
N LYS A 63 -11.93 12.39 -23.96
CA LYS A 63 -12.49 12.72 -25.27
C LYS A 63 -11.43 13.41 -26.15
N SER A 64 -11.25 12.89 -27.36
CA SER A 64 -10.70 13.50 -28.61
C SER A 64 -9.34 14.22 -28.59
N ASN A 65 -8.99 14.98 -27.56
CA ASN A 65 -7.86 15.92 -27.55
C ASN A 65 -6.72 15.53 -26.59
N CYS A 66 -6.79 14.35 -25.97
CA CYS A 66 -5.68 13.81 -25.19
C CYS A 66 -4.66 13.17 -26.14
N THR A 67 -3.53 13.84 -26.38
CA THR A 67 -2.35 13.33 -27.11
C THR A 67 -1.75 12.04 -26.51
N GLN A 68 -2.21 11.64 -25.32
CA GLN A 68 -1.75 10.46 -24.59
C GLN A 68 -2.94 9.58 -24.17
N LYS A 69 -3.44 8.76 -25.09
CA LYS A 69 -4.30 7.62 -24.72
C LYS A 69 -3.39 6.48 -24.24
N PRO A 70 -3.62 5.88 -23.06
CA PRO A 70 -2.91 4.67 -22.67
C PRO A 70 -3.10 3.59 -23.73
N GLU A 71 -2.05 2.85 -24.07
CA GLU A 71 -2.14 1.75 -25.04
C GLU A 71 -3.29 0.79 -24.65
N PRO A 72 -4.10 0.33 -25.62
CA PRO A 72 -5.19 -0.58 -25.32
C PRO A 72 -4.63 -1.84 -24.64
N LEU A 73 -5.15 -2.19 -23.46
CA LEU A 73 -4.81 -3.46 -22.84
C LEU A 73 -5.22 -4.58 -23.79
N LYS A 74 -4.26 -5.45 -24.14
CA LYS A 74 -4.52 -6.59 -25.03
C LYS A 74 -5.61 -7.49 -24.43
N CYS A 75 -6.50 -7.99 -25.27
CA CYS A 75 -7.61 -8.86 -24.87
C CYS A 75 -7.08 -10.15 -24.22
N GLY A 76 -7.15 -10.23 -22.90
CA GLY A 76 -6.82 -11.45 -22.14
C GLY A 76 -7.18 -11.30 -20.67
N TRP A 77 -7.79 -12.33 -20.09
CA TRP A 77 -8.35 -12.33 -18.73
C TRP A 77 -7.33 -12.00 -17.65
N PHE A 78 -6.06 -12.35 -17.84
CA PHE A 78 -4.94 -12.05 -16.92
C PHE A 78 -3.91 -11.05 -17.49
N HIS A 79 -4.13 -10.52 -18.69
CA HIS A 79 -3.16 -9.62 -19.33
C HIS A 79 -2.99 -8.32 -18.53
N TRP A 80 -4.03 -7.88 -17.83
CA TRP A 80 -4.01 -6.69 -16.98
C TRP A 80 -2.99 -6.79 -15.84
N ILE A 81 -2.80 -7.97 -15.24
CA ILE A 81 -1.79 -8.18 -14.18
C ILE A 81 -0.40 -7.98 -14.76
N LYS A 82 -0.12 -8.60 -15.92
CA LYS A 82 1.17 -8.46 -16.60
C LYS A 82 1.47 -7.01 -16.97
N THR A 83 0.46 -6.28 -17.45
CA THR A 83 0.60 -4.84 -17.73
C THR A 83 0.94 -4.08 -16.46
N ILE A 84 0.22 -4.27 -15.35
CA ILE A 84 0.49 -3.58 -14.08
C ILE A 84 1.91 -3.84 -13.57
N VAL A 85 2.41 -5.06 -13.71
CA VAL A 85 3.76 -5.42 -13.26
C VAL A 85 4.85 -4.87 -14.20
N LYS A 86 4.60 -4.83 -15.52
CA LYS A 86 5.58 -4.42 -16.53
C LYS A 86 5.62 -2.91 -16.77
N THR A 87 4.55 -2.16 -16.47
CA THR A 87 4.49 -0.71 -16.69
C THR A 87 5.61 -0.01 -15.94
N LYS A 88 6.48 0.67 -16.69
CA LYS A 88 7.59 1.47 -16.15
C LYS A 88 7.08 2.63 -15.30
N ASP A 89 7.85 2.99 -14.28
CA ASP A 89 7.52 4.10 -13.38
C ASP A 89 7.38 5.43 -14.15
N ASP A 90 8.23 5.66 -15.16
CA ASP A 90 8.20 6.89 -15.99
C ASP A 90 6.89 7.05 -16.77
N VAL A 91 6.36 5.93 -17.29
CA VAL A 91 5.10 5.90 -18.04
C VAL A 91 3.92 6.08 -17.09
N LEU A 92 3.98 5.45 -15.91
CA LEU A 92 2.94 5.57 -14.90
C LEU A 92 2.76 7.02 -14.44
N LEU A 93 3.87 7.75 -14.28
CA LEU A 93 3.89 9.15 -13.85
C LEU A 93 3.19 10.10 -14.84
N GLN A 94 3.12 9.75 -16.13
CA GLN A 94 2.46 10.57 -17.15
C GLN A 94 0.92 10.43 -17.11
N TYR A 95 0.42 9.26 -16.73
CA TYR A 95 -1.02 8.96 -16.73
C TYR A 95 -1.68 9.04 -15.35
N THR A 96 -0.89 9.18 -14.29
CA THR A 96 -1.38 9.22 -12.90
C THR A 96 -0.86 10.43 -12.16
N ASN A 97 -1.67 10.93 -11.23
CA ASN A 97 -1.24 11.98 -10.31
C ASN A 97 -0.08 11.47 -9.45
N PHE A 98 0.77 12.39 -9.01
CA PHE A 98 1.94 12.08 -8.18
C PHE A 98 1.60 11.28 -6.90
N ASP A 99 0.46 11.56 -6.28
CA ASP A 99 -0.02 10.85 -5.09
C ASP A 99 -0.33 9.36 -5.36
N ALA A 100 -1.13 9.09 -6.40
CA ALA A 100 -1.43 7.72 -6.84
C ALA A 100 -0.17 6.97 -7.28
N PHE A 101 0.75 7.67 -7.96
CA PHE A 101 2.06 7.12 -8.30
C PHE A 101 2.85 6.72 -7.05
N THR A 102 2.89 7.58 -6.03
CA THR A 102 3.60 7.33 -4.77
C THR A 102 3.06 6.11 -4.05
N PHE A 103 1.74 5.93 -4.02
CA PHE A 103 1.12 4.73 -3.45
C PHE A 103 1.52 3.45 -4.19
N ILE A 104 1.48 3.44 -5.53
CA ILE A 104 1.89 2.28 -6.33
C ILE A 104 3.39 2.00 -6.17
N TYR A 105 4.21 3.05 -6.12
CA TYR A 105 5.64 2.94 -5.90
C TYR A 105 5.95 2.29 -4.54
N TYR A 106 5.24 2.71 -3.49
CA TYR A 106 5.35 2.13 -2.15
C TYR A 106 4.98 0.63 -2.16
N LEU A 107 3.85 0.25 -2.75
CA LEU A 107 3.45 -1.15 -2.87
C LEU A 107 4.47 -2.00 -3.65
N ARG A 108 5.04 -1.45 -4.73
CA ARG A 108 6.08 -2.13 -5.52
C ARG A 108 7.35 -2.34 -4.70
N THR A 109 7.74 -1.36 -3.89
CA THR A 109 8.89 -1.45 -2.98
C THR A 109 8.64 -2.49 -1.89
N LEU A 110 7.48 -2.45 -1.23
CA LEU A 110 7.10 -3.41 -0.20
C LEU A 110 7.14 -4.85 -0.74
N ARG A 111 6.55 -5.09 -1.92
CA ARG A 111 6.59 -6.40 -2.56
C ARG A 111 8.02 -6.88 -2.84
N LYS A 112 8.91 -6.00 -3.35
CA LYS A 112 10.32 -6.36 -3.59
C LYS A 112 11.03 -6.71 -2.29
N LEU A 113 10.82 -5.91 -1.24
CA LEU A 113 11.36 -6.15 0.10
C LEU A 113 10.91 -7.51 0.63
N THR A 114 9.60 -7.77 0.66
CA THR A 114 9.05 -9.06 1.11
C THR A 114 9.61 -10.23 0.30
N MET A 115 9.72 -10.12 -1.03
CA MET A 115 10.29 -11.19 -1.88
C MET A 115 11.76 -11.49 -1.56
N ILE A 116 12.57 -10.47 -1.27
CA ILE A 116 13.97 -10.66 -0.89
C ILE A 116 14.04 -11.32 0.49
N LEU A 117 13.24 -10.85 1.45
CA LEU A 117 13.21 -11.41 2.80
C LEU A 117 12.70 -12.85 2.80
N THR A 118 11.65 -13.18 2.04
CA THR A 118 11.12 -14.54 1.96
C THR A 118 12.11 -15.49 1.32
N LEU A 119 12.82 -15.07 0.27
CA LEU A 119 13.87 -15.87 -0.35
C LEU A 119 14.98 -16.19 0.67
N ILE A 120 15.45 -15.19 1.42
CA ILE A 120 16.47 -15.39 2.44
C ILE A 120 15.95 -16.29 3.58
N CYS A 121 14.70 -16.11 4.02
CA CYS A 121 14.09 -16.98 5.03
C CYS A 121 14.05 -18.44 4.57
N ILE A 122 13.64 -18.70 3.34
CA ILE A 122 13.54 -20.07 2.80
C ILE A 122 14.92 -20.67 2.57
N THR A 123 15.89 -19.89 2.07
CA THR A 123 17.22 -20.39 1.72
C THR A 123 18.16 -20.53 2.92
N ILE A 124 18.03 -19.70 3.96
CA ILE A 124 18.95 -19.67 5.10
C ILE A 124 18.26 -20.07 6.39
N LEU A 125 17.23 -19.34 6.81
CA LEU A 125 16.63 -19.50 8.14
C LEU A 125 15.94 -20.87 8.30
N LEU A 126 15.20 -21.29 7.28
CA LEU A 126 14.46 -22.55 7.29
C LEU A 126 15.37 -23.79 7.37
N PRO A 127 16.40 -23.97 6.51
CA PRO A 127 17.30 -25.12 6.64
C PRO A 127 18.13 -25.09 7.92
N VAL A 128 18.52 -23.90 8.42
CA VAL A 128 19.24 -23.77 9.70
C VAL A 128 18.36 -24.22 10.88
N ASN A 129 17.10 -23.81 10.91
CA ASN A 129 16.16 -24.26 11.95
C ASN A 129 15.92 -25.78 11.88
N ILE A 130 15.79 -26.35 10.67
CA ILE A 130 15.65 -27.80 10.51
C ILE A 130 16.91 -28.53 11.00
N ALA A 131 18.10 -28.04 10.65
CA ALA A 131 19.37 -28.63 11.10
C ALA A 131 19.57 -28.52 12.62
N ALA A 132 19.16 -27.41 13.22
CA ALA A 132 19.17 -27.22 14.67
C ALA A 132 18.24 -28.23 15.36
N THR A 133 16.99 -28.36 14.88
CA THR A 133 16.00 -29.31 15.41
C THR A 133 16.44 -30.76 15.22
N TYR A 134 17.11 -31.10 14.11
CA TYR A 134 17.64 -32.44 13.88
C TYR A 134 18.73 -32.82 14.89
N ASN A 135 19.62 -31.88 15.25
CA ASN A 135 20.76 -32.14 16.13
C ASN A 135 20.44 -32.01 17.64
N THR A 136 19.46 -31.18 18.00
CA THR A 136 19.17 -30.81 19.41
C THR A 136 17.71 -31.00 19.83
N GLY A 137 16.86 -31.47 18.90
CA GLY A 137 15.43 -31.68 19.11
C GLY A 137 15.03 -33.14 18.99
N LYS A 138 13.72 -33.40 19.15
CA LYS A 138 13.11 -34.72 18.94
C LYS A 138 12.96 -34.97 17.43
N TRP A 139 13.59 -36.03 16.93
CA TRP A 139 13.48 -36.46 15.54
C TRP A 139 13.04 -37.94 15.48
N PRO A 140 12.04 -38.32 14.65
CA PRO A 140 11.30 -37.52 13.67
C PRO A 140 10.42 -36.43 14.33
N PRO A 141 10.15 -35.31 13.62
CA PRO A 141 9.44 -34.18 14.19
C PRO A 141 7.98 -34.53 14.48
N THR A 142 7.41 -33.92 15.51
CA THR A 142 5.97 -34.02 15.77
C THR A 142 5.19 -33.38 14.61
N PRO A 143 3.98 -33.91 14.32
CA PRO A 143 3.11 -33.41 13.27
C PRO A 143 2.64 -31.97 13.58
N GLY A 144 3.30 -30.98 12.98
CA GLY A 144 3.05 -29.55 13.21
C GLY A 144 4.08 -28.68 12.50
N LEU A 145 3.97 -27.35 12.57
CA LEU A 145 4.98 -26.42 12.04
C LEU A 145 6.02 -25.99 13.09
N GLY A 146 5.91 -26.48 14.33
CA GLY A 146 6.77 -26.09 15.45
C GLY A 146 8.26 -26.33 15.20
N PHE A 147 8.62 -27.39 14.45
CA PHE A 147 10.01 -27.72 14.11
C PHE A 147 10.71 -26.68 13.20
N LEU A 148 9.94 -25.80 12.55
CA LEU A 148 10.44 -24.70 11.72
C LEU A 148 10.76 -23.45 12.55
N THR A 149 10.38 -23.44 13.83
CA THR A 149 10.48 -22.29 14.73
C THR A 149 11.49 -22.53 15.84
N LEU A 150 11.88 -21.44 16.52
CA LEU A 150 12.83 -21.47 17.64
C LEU A 150 12.40 -22.40 18.78
N SER A 151 11.10 -22.64 18.92
CA SER A 151 10.51 -23.45 20.00
C SER A 151 10.94 -24.92 20.00
N ALA A 152 11.49 -25.42 18.88
CA ALA A 152 11.93 -26.81 18.76
C ALA A 152 13.43 -27.03 19.05
N ILE A 153 14.18 -25.96 19.33
CA ILE A 153 15.64 -26.00 19.56
C ILE A 153 15.93 -26.25 21.05
N ASN A 154 16.82 -27.21 21.34
CA ASN A 154 17.20 -27.71 22.68
C ASN A 154 16.01 -28.18 23.53
N TYR A 155 15.48 -29.37 23.22
CA TYR A 155 14.39 -29.98 23.98
C TYR A 155 14.85 -30.38 25.41
N PRO A 156 14.06 -30.13 26.47
CA PRO A 156 14.42 -30.53 27.83
C PRO A 156 14.53 -32.06 27.89
N ASN A 157 15.70 -32.57 28.33
CA ASN A 157 16.12 -33.99 28.45
C ASN A 157 17.02 -34.57 27.35
N GLN A 158 17.73 -33.76 26.56
CA GLN A 158 18.79 -34.26 25.65
C GLN A 158 20.22 -34.02 26.17
N SER A 159 21.13 -34.94 25.86
CA SER A 159 22.51 -34.98 26.34
C SER A 159 23.47 -33.98 25.69
N SER A 160 23.05 -33.30 24.62
CA SER A 160 23.90 -32.42 23.81
C SER A 160 23.28 -31.01 23.75
N TYR A 161 23.56 -30.21 24.77
CA TYR A 161 23.17 -28.81 24.84
C TYR A 161 24.13 -27.95 24.01
N ASN A 162 23.60 -27.26 23.00
CA ASN A 162 24.40 -26.39 22.14
C ASN A 162 23.79 -25.00 22.06
N ASP A 163 24.36 -24.06 22.83
CA ASP A 163 23.97 -22.63 22.81
C ASP A 163 24.14 -21.95 21.46
N VAL A 164 25.02 -22.48 20.62
CA VAL A 164 25.39 -21.90 19.32
C VAL A 164 24.18 -21.76 18.40
N TRP A 165 23.20 -22.67 18.49
CA TRP A 165 22.00 -22.63 17.65
C TRP A 165 21.07 -21.44 17.95
N TYR A 166 21.09 -20.89 19.17
CA TYR A 166 20.33 -19.68 19.50
C TYR A 166 20.93 -18.41 18.89
N TRP A 167 22.21 -18.42 18.56
CA TRP A 167 22.86 -17.30 17.88
C TRP A 167 22.49 -17.21 16.41
N CYS A 168 22.14 -18.33 15.76
CA CYS A 168 21.74 -18.36 14.36
C CYS A 168 20.55 -17.45 14.02
N PRO A 169 19.37 -17.55 14.68
CA PRO A 169 18.25 -16.66 14.41
C PRO A 169 18.53 -15.22 14.85
N THR A 170 19.37 -15.01 15.87
CA THR A 170 19.82 -13.69 16.29
C THR A 170 20.65 -13.02 15.19
N ILE A 171 21.67 -13.68 14.67
CA ILE A 171 22.49 -13.13 13.57
C ILE A 171 21.64 -12.90 12.32
N ALA A 172 20.71 -13.81 12.03
CA ALA A 172 19.77 -13.65 10.92
C ALA A 172 18.88 -12.41 11.09
N SER A 173 18.37 -12.13 12.30
CA SER A 173 17.53 -10.95 12.54
C SER A 173 18.29 -9.64 12.32
N TRP A 174 19.53 -9.55 12.79
CA TRP A 174 20.42 -8.40 12.53
C TRP A 174 20.68 -8.22 11.03
N LEU A 175 20.96 -9.32 10.32
CA LEU A 175 21.14 -9.31 8.86
C LEU A 175 19.87 -8.84 8.14
N PHE A 176 18.69 -9.32 8.55
CA PHE A 176 17.42 -8.85 8.02
C PHE A 176 17.21 -7.36 8.25
N SER A 177 17.51 -6.84 9.45
CA SER A 177 17.41 -5.41 9.75
C SER A 177 18.29 -4.57 8.82
N VAL A 178 19.54 -4.98 8.60
CA VAL A 178 20.47 -4.28 7.69
C VAL A 178 19.94 -4.28 6.25
N ILE A 179 19.41 -5.41 5.76
CA ILE A 179 18.85 -5.51 4.41
C ILE A 179 17.61 -4.62 4.26
N VAL A 180 16.72 -4.61 5.27
CA VAL A 180 15.53 -3.77 5.26
C VAL A 180 15.89 -2.30 5.20
N VAL A 181 16.80 -1.85 6.07
CA VAL A 181 17.26 -0.45 6.09
C VAL A 181 17.95 -0.09 4.77
N GLY A 182 18.82 -0.96 4.25
CA GLY A 182 19.51 -0.74 2.98
C GLY A 182 18.55 -0.59 1.79
N GLN A 183 17.56 -1.48 1.68
CA GLN A 183 16.53 -1.41 0.64
C GLN A 183 15.63 -0.18 0.80
N MET A 184 15.28 0.19 2.03
CA MET A 184 14.50 1.38 2.31
C MET A 184 15.25 2.66 1.90
N MET A 185 16.52 2.78 2.27
CA MET A 185 17.37 3.91 1.85
C MET A 185 17.52 3.97 0.33
N HIS A 186 17.74 2.82 -0.32
CA HIS A 186 17.82 2.76 -1.78
C HIS A 186 16.52 3.23 -2.44
N SER A 187 15.37 2.75 -1.95
CA SER A 187 14.05 3.14 -2.46
C SER A 187 13.77 4.63 -2.23
N SER A 188 14.02 5.16 -1.04
CA SER A 188 13.83 6.59 -0.75
C SER A 188 14.68 7.49 -1.64
N ASN A 189 15.95 7.15 -1.85
CA ASN A 189 16.83 7.92 -2.74
C ASN A 189 16.33 7.88 -4.20
N ARG A 190 15.82 6.74 -4.66
CA ARG A 190 15.22 6.60 -5.99
C ARG A 190 13.93 7.43 -6.10
N PHE A 191 13.11 7.43 -5.07
CA PHE A 191 11.88 8.22 -4.99
C PHE A 191 12.17 9.72 -5.04
N LEU A 192 13.18 10.22 -4.32
CA LEU A 192 13.58 11.62 -4.35
C LEU A 192 13.98 12.07 -5.76
N ARG A 193 14.78 11.27 -6.47
CA ARG A 193 15.17 11.55 -7.87
C ARG A 193 13.96 11.57 -8.82
N LEU A 194 13.00 10.68 -8.62
CA LEU A 194 11.77 10.64 -9.41
C LEU A 194 10.90 11.87 -9.14
N ARG A 195 10.81 12.29 -7.88
CA ARG A 195 10.09 13.50 -7.46
C ARG A 195 10.72 14.75 -8.07
N GLU A 196 12.05 14.87 -8.05
CA GLU A 196 12.76 16.00 -8.65
C GLU A 196 12.52 16.08 -10.18
N LYS A 197 12.59 14.94 -10.87
CA LYS A 197 12.24 14.85 -12.30
C LYS A 197 10.77 15.18 -12.57
N TYR A 198 9.87 14.79 -11.67
CA TYR A 198 8.46 15.11 -11.79
C TYR A 198 8.23 16.63 -11.74
N HIS A 199 8.76 17.30 -10.72
CA HIS A 199 8.61 18.76 -10.54
C HIS A 199 9.12 19.52 -11.78
N THR A 200 10.32 19.20 -12.24
CA THR A 200 10.90 19.85 -13.45
C THR A 200 10.13 19.57 -14.75
N THR A 201 9.43 18.43 -14.85
CA THR A 201 8.61 18.09 -16.04
C THR A 201 7.22 18.71 -15.94
N PHE A 202 6.64 18.72 -14.75
CA PHE A 202 5.32 19.26 -14.45
C PHE A 202 5.28 20.77 -14.65
N GLU A 203 6.30 21.50 -14.16
CA GLU A 203 6.45 22.95 -14.29
C GLU A 203 6.43 23.42 -15.76
N ARG A 204 6.93 22.60 -16.69
CA ARG A 204 6.87 22.89 -18.13
C ARG A 204 5.47 22.75 -18.74
N SER A 205 4.64 21.85 -18.20
CA SER A 205 3.34 21.46 -18.77
C SER A 205 2.16 22.23 -18.19
N LEU A 206 2.27 22.61 -16.92
CA LEU A 206 1.21 23.23 -16.11
C LEU A 206 1.54 24.67 -15.71
N SER A 207 2.56 25.25 -16.37
CA SER A 207 3.13 26.57 -16.10
C SER A 207 2.07 27.63 -15.79
N LYS A 208 0.94 27.65 -16.49
CA LYS A 208 -0.11 28.65 -16.25
C LYS A 208 -0.85 28.49 -14.92
N ILE A 209 -1.17 27.28 -14.48
CA ILE A 209 -1.89 27.06 -13.21
C ILE A 209 -0.90 27.02 -12.04
N GLU A 210 0.29 26.48 -12.24
CA GLU A 210 1.31 26.42 -11.20
C GLU A 210 1.94 27.79 -10.92
N ASP A 211 2.12 28.65 -11.94
CA ASP A 211 2.46 30.06 -11.74
C ASP A 211 1.35 30.78 -10.95
N LEU A 212 0.07 30.49 -11.24
CA LEU A 212 -1.03 31.04 -10.44
C LEU A 212 -1.03 30.52 -8.99
N VAL A 213 -0.85 29.21 -8.77
CA VAL A 213 -0.88 28.60 -7.43
C VAL A 213 0.35 29.00 -6.60
N SER A 214 1.55 28.99 -7.18
CA SER A 214 2.78 29.42 -6.51
C SER A 214 2.77 30.92 -6.17
N ARG A 215 2.06 31.74 -6.95
CA ARG A 215 1.80 33.16 -6.68
C ARG A 215 0.60 33.43 -5.78
N THR A 216 -0.19 32.41 -5.45
CA THR A 216 -1.35 32.55 -4.58
C THR A 216 -0.99 32.14 -3.16
N LEU A 217 -1.07 33.08 -2.23
CA LEU A 217 -0.84 32.83 -0.81
C LEU A 217 -2.18 32.85 -0.08
N LEU A 218 -2.54 31.72 0.55
CA LEU A 218 -3.74 31.64 1.39
C LEU A 218 -3.40 32.17 2.79
N ILE A 219 -3.96 33.33 3.14
CA ILE A 219 -3.86 33.89 4.48
C ILE A 219 -5.14 33.56 5.23
N ARG A 220 -5.02 32.94 6.40
CA ARG A 220 -6.15 32.82 7.33
C ARG A 220 -6.14 34.02 8.25
N VAL A 221 -7.22 34.79 8.22
CA VAL A 221 -7.44 35.96 9.06
C VAL A 221 -8.65 35.70 9.94
N ASP A 222 -8.59 36.16 11.19
CA ASP A 222 -9.73 36.03 12.10
C ASP A 222 -10.91 36.92 11.65
N LYS A 223 -12.13 36.44 11.89
CA LYS A 223 -13.37 37.03 11.39
C LYS A 223 -13.56 38.47 11.84
N ALA A 224 -13.08 38.81 13.03
CA ALA A 224 -13.15 40.16 13.59
C ALA A 224 -12.38 41.21 12.78
N VAL A 225 -11.32 40.80 12.07
CA VAL A 225 -10.47 41.69 11.27
C VAL A 225 -11.03 41.87 9.85
N ILE A 226 -11.70 40.86 9.31
CA ILE A 226 -12.28 40.86 7.96
C ILE A 226 -13.49 41.82 7.84
N SER A 227 -14.14 42.14 8.96
CA SER A 227 -15.24 43.11 8.98
C SER A 227 -14.83 44.54 8.63
N GLN A 228 -13.53 44.85 8.62
CA GLN A 228 -13.02 46.15 8.20
C GLN A 228 -12.46 46.06 6.78
N GLU A 229 -13.22 46.63 5.84
CA GLU A 229 -12.82 47.14 4.51
C GLU A 229 -11.68 46.39 3.80
N ASP A 230 -12.03 45.72 2.69
CA ASP A 230 -11.13 44.95 1.83
C ASP A 230 -9.84 45.73 1.43
N ASP A 231 -9.90 47.07 1.41
CA ASP A 231 -8.80 47.99 1.12
C ASP A 231 -7.71 48.03 2.21
N LYS A 232 -8.06 47.86 3.49
CA LYS A 232 -7.09 47.86 4.59
C LYS A 232 -6.21 46.61 4.55
N ILE A 233 -6.79 45.46 4.23
CA ILE A 233 -6.05 44.20 4.08
C ILE A 233 -5.08 44.33 2.90
N LYS A 234 -5.50 44.96 1.81
CA LYS A 234 -4.63 45.22 0.66
C LYS A 234 -3.44 46.11 1.03
N TYR A 235 -3.68 47.21 1.75
CA TYR A 235 -2.61 48.08 2.26
C TYR A 235 -1.65 47.34 3.18
N LEU A 236 -2.17 46.50 4.08
CA LEU A 236 -1.36 45.77 5.04
C LEU A 236 -0.47 44.73 4.33
N ILE A 237 -1.03 44.00 3.37
CA ILE A 237 -0.26 43.05 2.55
C ILE A 237 0.81 43.79 1.73
N ASP A 238 0.49 44.92 1.11
CA ASP A 238 1.45 45.73 0.32
C ASP A 238 2.52 46.39 1.19
N HIS A 239 2.21 46.69 2.46
CA HIS A 239 3.19 47.21 3.42
C HIS A 239 4.18 46.14 3.90
N PHE A 240 3.70 44.90 4.13
CA PHE A 240 4.54 43.80 4.59
C PHE A 240 5.26 43.06 3.44
N SER A 241 4.66 43.04 2.26
CA SER A 241 5.22 42.43 1.06
C SER A 241 5.83 43.53 0.19
N ASN A 242 7.13 43.48 -0.04
CA ASN A 242 7.83 44.34 -1.01
C ASN A 242 7.41 44.10 -2.48
N VAL A 243 6.33 43.35 -2.71
CA VAL A 243 5.80 42.92 -4.01
C VAL A 243 4.32 43.30 -4.10
N THR A 244 3.96 44.01 -5.17
CA THR A 244 2.59 44.47 -5.44
C THR A 244 1.63 43.29 -5.63
N CYS A 245 0.59 43.21 -4.80
CA CYS A 245 -0.45 42.19 -4.92
C CYS A 245 -1.33 42.44 -6.15
N GLN A 246 -1.40 41.47 -7.08
CA GLN A 246 -2.19 41.61 -8.31
C GLN A 246 -3.71 41.49 -8.08
N HIS A 247 -4.13 40.49 -7.29
CA HIS A 247 -5.56 40.22 -7.04
C HIS A 247 -5.76 39.60 -5.66
N ILE A 248 -6.74 40.10 -4.91
CA ILE A 248 -7.13 39.53 -3.60
C ILE A 248 -8.54 38.95 -3.75
N VAL A 249 -8.69 37.66 -3.43
CA VAL A 249 -10.00 37.00 -3.37
C VAL A 249 -10.32 36.73 -1.91
N LEU A 250 -11.37 37.37 -1.39
CA LEU A 250 -11.90 37.03 -0.07
C LEU A 250 -12.93 35.92 -0.18
N GLY A 251 -12.63 34.77 0.43
CA GLY A 251 -13.60 33.70 0.61
C GLY A 251 -14.61 34.06 1.70
N ARG A 252 -15.75 34.65 1.32
CA ARG A 252 -16.87 34.85 2.25
C ARG A 252 -17.70 33.56 2.31
N TYR A 253 -17.73 32.93 3.48
CA TYR A 253 -18.61 31.79 3.70
C TYR A 253 -20.05 32.28 3.89
N ASN A 254 -20.93 31.87 2.99
CA ASN A 254 -22.38 32.13 3.07
C ASN A 254 -23.12 30.79 3.00
N GLU A 255 -23.70 30.38 4.13
CA GLU A 255 -24.44 29.13 4.27
C GLU A 255 -25.63 29.03 3.32
N HIS A 256 -26.35 30.15 3.13
CA HIS A 256 -27.54 30.20 2.27
C HIS A 256 -27.19 29.96 0.80
N ILE A 257 -26.08 30.54 0.32
CA ILE A 257 -25.59 30.30 -1.05
C ILE A 257 -25.18 28.83 -1.20
N GLY A 258 -24.50 28.26 -0.21
CA GLY A 258 -24.14 26.84 -0.20
C GLY A 258 -25.37 25.93 -0.29
N TYR A 259 -26.42 26.25 0.47
CA TYR A 259 -27.70 25.55 0.42
C TYR A 259 -28.36 25.64 -0.97
N LEU A 260 -28.45 26.85 -1.55
CA LEU A 260 -29.02 27.06 -2.88
C LEU A 260 -28.27 26.29 -3.98
N ILE A 261 -26.94 26.26 -3.94
CA ILE A 261 -26.12 25.50 -4.90
C ILE A 261 -26.40 24.00 -4.79
N LYS A 262 -26.52 23.49 -3.55
CA LYS A 262 -26.83 22.09 -3.29
C LYS A 262 -28.22 21.71 -3.80
N ASP A 263 -29.20 22.57 -3.58
CA ASP A 263 -30.57 22.39 -4.08
C ASP A 263 -30.62 22.44 -5.61
N TYR A 264 -29.91 23.39 -6.23
CA TYR A 264 -29.78 23.48 -7.67
C TYR A 264 -29.16 22.20 -8.27
N GLN A 265 -28.07 21.68 -7.70
CA GLN A 265 -27.47 20.42 -8.14
C GLN A 265 -28.42 19.22 -7.98
N LYS A 266 -29.24 19.22 -6.93
CA LYS A 266 -30.24 18.16 -6.70
C LYS A 266 -31.34 18.21 -7.77
N ILE A 267 -31.78 19.40 -8.15
CA ILE A 267 -32.75 19.59 -9.23
C ILE A 267 -32.16 19.10 -10.55
N ILE A 268 -30.94 19.51 -10.91
CA ILE A 268 -30.25 19.05 -12.12
C ILE A 268 -30.21 17.53 -12.18
N LYS A 269 -29.75 16.86 -11.12
CA LYS A 269 -29.67 15.39 -11.08
C LYS A 269 -31.03 14.72 -11.29
N LYS A 270 -32.11 15.28 -10.74
CA LYS A 270 -33.47 14.77 -10.96
C LYS A 270 -33.90 14.95 -12.41
N THR A 271 -33.62 16.12 -12.99
CA THR A 271 -33.94 16.42 -14.40
C THR A 271 -33.15 15.53 -15.35
N GLU A 272 -31.85 15.33 -15.13
CA GLU A 272 -31.00 14.41 -15.89
C GLU A 272 -31.50 12.96 -15.79
N ALA A 273 -31.90 12.52 -14.60
CA ALA A 273 -32.46 11.18 -14.40
C ALA A 273 -33.79 10.99 -15.15
N ALA A 274 -34.67 12.00 -15.14
CA ALA A 274 -35.92 11.96 -15.89
C ALA A 274 -35.69 11.95 -17.41
N LEU A 275 -34.72 12.71 -17.90
CA LEU A 275 -34.32 12.74 -19.32
C LEU A 275 -33.71 11.41 -19.79
N PHE A 276 -33.02 10.67 -18.92
CA PHE A 276 -32.44 9.36 -19.26
C PHE A 276 -33.46 8.21 -19.32
N ILE A 277 -34.66 8.41 -18.76
CA ILE A 277 -35.74 7.39 -18.72
C ILE A 277 -36.65 7.47 -19.95
N LEU A 278 -36.62 8.58 -20.69
CA LEU A 278 -37.43 8.86 -21.88
C LEU A 278 -36.66 8.50 -23.17
#